data_AF-A0A8X7N789-F1
#
_entry.id   AF-A0A8X7N789-F1
#
_cell.length_a   1.000
_cell.length_b   1.000
_cell.length_c   1.000
_cell.angle_alpha   90.00
_cell.angle_beta   90.00
_cell.angle_gamma   90.00
#
_symmetry.space_group_name_H-M   'P 1'
#
loop_
_entity.id
_entity.type
_entity.pdbx_description
1 polymer ?
#
loop_
_entity_poly.entity_id
_entity_poly.type
_entity_poly.pdbx_seq_one_letter_code
_entity_poly.pdbx_strand_id
1 'polypeptide(L)'
;MSSENPTIVPSAGVSRPAVNGSSGAQKGGESSSGTVSTFGVKSGLAQMLKGGVIMDVVNAEQARIAEDAGACAVMALERVPADIRAEGGVARMSDPQMIQEIIDAVTIPVMAKCRIGHFAEAQILQAINVDYIDESEVLTPADQANHINKHNFKVPFVCGCRNLGEALRRISEGAAMIRTKGEAGTGDVVEAVRHQRTVQAEIKRAASMSDDELYAFAKEISAPFHLLKETARLKRLPVVNFAAGGVATPADAALMMQLGSDGVFVGSGVFKGANPALRAKAIVEAVAHFNDPAKLAQVSTNLGAAMTGISDANVNNPNFFSMSKRGW
;
A
#
# COMPACT_ATOMS: atom_id res chain seq x y z
N MET A 1 -45.00 0.91 18.76
CA MET A 1 -46.09 0.18 18.05
C MET A 1 -45.88 0.49 16.58
N SER A 2 -45.52 -0.42 15.69
CA SER A 2 -45.60 -1.88 15.66
C SER A 2 -44.49 -2.40 14.74
N SER A 3 -43.82 -3.45 15.22
CA SER A 3 -42.82 -4.26 14.56
C SER A 3 -43.46 -5.29 13.64
N GLU A 4 -43.01 -5.42 12.40
CA GLU A 4 -43.23 -6.64 11.61
C GLU A 4 -41.92 -7.07 10.94
N ASN A 5 -41.40 -8.19 11.43
CA ASN A 5 -40.31 -8.96 10.82
C ASN A 5 -40.88 -9.85 9.70
N PRO A 6 -40.22 -9.98 8.54
CA PRO A 6 -40.61 -10.96 7.54
C PRO A 6 -40.13 -12.38 7.92
N THR A 7 -41.08 -13.30 7.94
CA THR A 7 -40.93 -14.74 8.25
C THR A 7 -40.25 -15.50 7.10
N ILE A 8 -39.25 -16.31 7.44
CA ILE A 8 -38.55 -17.24 6.55
C ILE A 8 -39.39 -18.52 6.41
N VAL A 9 -39.68 -18.93 5.18
CA VAL A 9 -40.37 -20.19 4.85
C VAL A 9 -39.32 -21.22 4.37
N PRO A 10 -39.24 -22.43 4.92
CA PRO A 10 -38.27 -23.44 4.49
C PRO A 10 -38.76 -24.18 3.25
N SER A 11 -37.99 -24.17 2.15
CA SER A 11 -38.28 -25.01 0.98
C SER A 11 -37.64 -26.38 1.10
N ALA A 12 -38.41 -27.37 0.65
CA ALA A 12 -38.23 -28.80 0.81
C ALA A 12 -37.00 -29.37 0.10
N GLY A 13 -36.52 -30.49 0.64
CA GLY A 13 -35.30 -31.19 0.24
C GLY A 13 -35.25 -31.62 -1.22
N VAL A 14 -34.04 -31.52 -1.77
CA VAL A 14 -33.67 -32.12 -3.05
C VAL A 14 -32.76 -33.32 -2.77
N SER A 15 -33.28 -34.50 -3.09
CA SER A 15 -32.63 -35.80 -3.02
C SER A 15 -31.45 -35.91 -4.00
N ARG A 16 -30.34 -36.49 -3.54
CA ARG A 16 -29.17 -36.89 -4.34
C ARG A 16 -29.54 -37.99 -5.35
N PRO A 17 -29.02 -37.97 -6.60
CA PRO A 17 -28.99 -39.17 -7.43
C PRO A 17 -27.71 -39.99 -7.19
N ALA A 18 -27.88 -41.29 -7.32
CA ALA A 18 -26.96 -42.36 -6.99
C ALA A 18 -25.77 -42.50 -7.95
N VAL A 19 -24.74 -43.15 -7.41
CA VAL A 19 -23.52 -43.62 -8.08
C VAL A 19 -23.86 -44.81 -8.99
N ASN A 20 -23.40 -44.77 -10.24
CA ASN A 20 -23.25 -45.97 -11.07
C ASN A 20 -21.92 -45.91 -11.83
N GLY A 21 -21.17 -47.00 -11.77
CA GLY A 21 -19.80 -47.08 -12.21
C GLY A 21 -19.57 -47.68 -13.62
N SER A 22 -18.30 -47.58 -13.99
CA SER A 22 -17.56 -48.30 -15.05
C SER A 22 -17.68 -47.81 -16.50
N SER A 23 -16.59 -47.22 -17.00
CA SER A 23 -15.75 -47.80 -18.06
C SER A 23 -14.51 -46.93 -18.26
N GLY A 24 -13.33 -47.56 -18.28
CA GLY A 24 -12.05 -46.89 -18.21
C GLY A 24 -11.60 -46.16 -19.48
N ALA A 25 -10.82 -45.10 -19.26
CA ALA A 25 -9.76 -44.65 -20.16
C ALA A 25 -8.70 -43.91 -19.32
N GLN A 26 -7.51 -44.48 -19.23
CA GLN A 26 -6.31 -43.77 -18.78
C GLN A 26 -5.98 -42.66 -19.78
N LYS A 27 -5.77 -41.43 -19.30
CA LYS A 27 -4.80 -40.47 -19.88
C LYS A 27 -4.62 -39.25 -18.97
N GLY A 28 -3.36 -38.96 -18.66
CA GLY A 28 -2.85 -37.62 -18.35
C GLY A 28 -3.07 -37.14 -16.92
N GLY A 29 -2.02 -37.19 -16.09
CA GLY A 29 -1.97 -36.40 -14.86
C GLY A 29 -1.92 -34.92 -15.22
N GLU A 30 -3.01 -34.20 -14.93
CA GLU A 30 -3.00 -32.75 -14.89
C GLU A 30 -2.30 -32.31 -13.61
N SER A 31 -1.10 -31.75 -13.78
CA SER A 31 -0.52 -30.87 -12.78
C SER A 31 -1.50 -29.72 -12.55
N SER A 32 -1.83 -29.48 -11.29
CA SER A 32 -2.65 -28.35 -10.86
C SER A 32 -1.97 -27.04 -11.26
N SER A 33 -2.22 -26.56 -12.48
CA SER A 33 -1.83 -25.22 -12.90
C SER A 33 -2.71 -24.24 -12.12
N GLY A 34 -2.22 -23.84 -10.94
CA GLY A 34 -2.95 -22.97 -10.05
C GLY A 34 -3.26 -21.65 -10.75
N THR A 35 -4.54 -21.40 -11.01
CA THR A 35 -5.08 -20.23 -11.68
C THR A 35 -4.43 -18.95 -11.14
N VAL A 36 -3.84 -18.14 -12.02
CA VAL A 36 -3.34 -16.80 -11.68
C VAL A 36 -4.53 -15.99 -11.17
N SER A 37 -4.42 -15.38 -9.99
CA SER A 37 -5.53 -14.56 -9.46
C SER A 37 -5.81 -13.40 -10.42
N THR A 38 -7.07 -13.19 -10.74
CA THR A 38 -7.46 -12.14 -11.68
C THR A 38 -7.20 -10.76 -11.06
N PHE A 39 -6.90 -9.75 -11.89
CA PHE A 39 -6.65 -8.40 -11.40
C PHE A 39 -7.78 -7.86 -10.52
N GLY A 40 -9.04 -8.22 -10.81
CA GLY A 40 -10.20 -7.86 -9.99
C GLY A 40 -10.17 -8.44 -8.57
N VAL A 41 -9.66 -9.66 -8.38
CA VAL A 41 -9.49 -10.24 -7.04
C VAL A 41 -8.40 -9.48 -6.28
N LYS A 42 -7.26 -9.22 -6.92
CA LYS A 42 -6.14 -8.49 -6.30
C LYS A 42 -6.55 -7.07 -5.89
N SER A 43 -7.24 -6.34 -6.76
CA SER A 43 -7.71 -5.00 -6.45
C SER A 43 -8.78 -5.02 -5.36
N GLY A 44 -9.67 -6.03 -5.36
CA GLY A 44 -10.67 -6.24 -4.31
C GLY A 44 -10.08 -6.46 -2.93
N LEU A 45 -9.01 -7.26 -2.81
CA LEU A 45 -8.27 -7.43 -1.56
C LEU A 45 -7.73 -6.08 -1.04
N ALA A 46 -7.12 -5.28 -1.92
CA ALA A 46 -6.62 -3.96 -1.55
C ALA A 46 -7.73 -2.99 -1.11
N GLN A 47 -8.97 -3.13 -1.63
CA GLN A 47 -10.11 -2.30 -1.18
C GLN A 47 -10.46 -2.54 0.30
N MET A 48 -10.16 -3.72 0.85
CA MET A 48 -10.45 -4.04 2.26
C MET A 48 -9.59 -3.23 3.24
N LEU A 49 -8.48 -2.66 2.78
CA LEU A 49 -7.57 -1.87 3.62
C LEU A 49 -8.00 -0.40 3.76
N LYS A 50 -8.98 0.05 2.97
CA LYS A 50 -9.44 1.45 2.93
C LYS A 50 -9.84 1.95 4.32
N GLY A 51 -9.47 3.19 4.61
CA GLY A 51 -9.68 3.85 5.90
C GLY A 51 -8.74 3.37 7.00
N GLY A 52 -7.76 2.53 6.68
CA GLY A 52 -6.81 1.98 7.66
C GLY A 52 -5.42 2.61 7.62
N VAL A 53 -4.61 2.17 8.57
CA VAL A 53 -3.19 2.52 8.70
C VAL A 53 -2.35 1.26 8.52
N ILE A 54 -1.31 1.35 7.68
CA ILE A 54 -0.33 0.29 7.49
C ILE A 54 0.98 0.72 8.18
N MET A 55 1.50 -0.11 9.07
CA MET A 55 2.66 0.24 9.89
C MET A 55 3.93 -0.52 9.51
N ASP A 56 5.04 0.18 9.27
CA ASP A 56 6.36 -0.48 9.13
C ASP A 56 6.80 -1.03 10.48
N VAL A 57 7.23 -2.29 10.51
CA VAL A 57 7.68 -3.02 11.71
C VAL A 57 8.97 -3.78 11.44
N VAL A 58 9.86 -3.84 12.43
CA VAL A 58 11.17 -4.51 12.31
C VAL A 58 11.30 -5.82 13.09
N ASN A 59 10.26 -6.19 13.86
CA ASN A 59 10.23 -7.45 14.61
C ASN A 59 8.78 -7.79 15.04
N ALA A 60 8.60 -8.98 15.60
CA ALA A 60 7.32 -9.48 16.09
C ALA A 60 6.70 -8.61 17.20
N GLU A 61 7.50 -7.97 18.06
CA GLU A 61 6.99 -7.11 19.13
C GLU A 61 6.32 -5.85 18.57
N GLN A 62 6.97 -5.19 17.60
CA GLN A 62 6.40 -4.04 16.90
C GLN A 62 5.16 -4.41 16.09
N ALA A 63 5.15 -5.62 15.50
CA ALA A 63 3.98 -6.13 14.79
C ALA A 63 2.76 -6.25 15.72
N ARG A 64 2.93 -6.82 16.92
CA ARG A 64 1.86 -6.89 17.93
C ARG A 64 1.40 -5.51 18.38
N ILE A 65 2.33 -4.58 18.63
CA ILE A 65 1.98 -3.20 18.98
C ILE A 65 1.14 -2.54 17.88
N ALA A 66 1.49 -2.76 16.60
CA ALA A 66 0.74 -2.22 15.48
C ALA A 66 -0.66 -2.82 15.37
N GLU A 67 -0.79 -4.15 15.54
CA GLU A 67 -2.08 -4.84 15.56
C GLU A 67 -2.96 -4.37 16.72
N ASP A 68 -2.44 -4.31 17.94
CA ASP A 68 -3.15 -3.84 19.14
C ASP A 68 -3.59 -2.38 19.02
N ALA A 69 -2.84 -1.57 18.27
CA ALA A 69 -3.18 -0.18 17.98
C ALA A 69 -4.30 -0.03 16.94
N GLY A 70 -4.65 -1.10 16.22
CA GLY A 70 -5.68 -1.12 15.18
C GLY A 70 -5.14 -0.86 13.77
N ALA A 71 -3.87 -1.17 13.48
CA ALA A 71 -3.37 -1.18 12.12
C ALA A 71 -4.16 -2.18 11.24
N CYS A 72 -4.42 -1.83 9.98
CA CYS A 72 -5.12 -2.74 9.06
C CYS A 72 -4.19 -3.75 8.41
N ALA A 73 -2.88 -3.50 8.42
CA ALA A 73 -1.81 -4.39 7.99
C ALA A 73 -0.47 -3.90 8.56
N VAL A 74 0.56 -4.74 8.50
CA VAL A 74 1.94 -4.37 8.82
C VAL A 74 2.85 -4.54 7.61
N MET A 75 3.93 -3.77 7.55
CA MET A 75 4.96 -3.84 6.51
C MET A 75 6.27 -4.28 7.16
N ALA A 76 6.73 -5.49 6.84
CA ALA A 76 7.94 -6.08 7.38
C ALA A 76 9.19 -5.56 6.65
N LEU A 77 10.17 -5.08 7.43
CA LEU A 77 11.47 -4.65 6.93
C LEU A 77 12.53 -4.62 8.04
N GLU A 78 13.76 -5.05 7.74
CA GLU A 78 14.89 -5.05 8.68
C GLU A 78 15.25 -3.67 9.22
N ARG A 79 15.12 -2.63 8.39
CA ARG A 79 15.55 -1.27 8.71
C ARG A 79 14.52 -0.26 8.26
N VAL A 80 14.00 0.53 9.19
CA VAL A 80 13.05 1.59 8.85
C VAL A 80 13.71 2.63 7.93
N PRO A 81 12.94 3.35 7.10
CA PRO A 81 13.52 4.28 6.12
C PRO A 81 14.50 5.30 6.72
N ALA A 82 14.26 5.77 7.94
CA ALA A 82 15.18 6.65 8.67
C ALA A 82 16.57 6.00 8.93
N ASP A 83 16.61 4.70 9.25
CA ASP A 83 17.86 3.97 9.49
C ASP A 83 18.59 3.70 8.17
N ILE A 84 17.86 3.37 7.10
CA ILE A 84 18.43 3.21 5.75
C ILE A 84 19.18 4.49 5.31
N ARG A 85 18.64 5.67 5.64
CA ARG A 85 19.32 6.95 5.37
C ARG A 85 20.56 7.14 6.21
N ALA A 86 20.49 6.84 7.50
CA ALA A 86 21.57 7.07 8.44
C ALA A 86 22.78 6.15 8.19
N GLU A 87 22.52 4.87 7.90
CA GLU A 87 23.56 3.86 7.71
C GLU A 87 24.07 3.81 6.27
N GLY A 88 23.24 4.19 5.29
CA GLY A 88 23.54 4.06 3.88
C GLY A 88 23.69 2.60 3.42
N GLY A 89 24.51 2.39 2.39
CA GLY A 89 24.72 1.09 1.78
C GLY A 89 23.58 0.61 0.88
N VAL A 90 23.57 -0.69 0.59
CA VAL A 90 22.56 -1.33 -0.27
C VAL A 90 21.43 -1.88 0.60
N ALA A 91 20.23 -1.33 0.46
CA ALA A 91 19.02 -1.83 1.09
C ALA A 91 18.32 -2.86 0.19
N ARG A 92 18.01 -4.03 0.72
CA ARG A 92 17.46 -5.20 -0.01
C ARG A 92 16.17 -5.70 0.63
N MET A 93 15.56 -6.72 0.05
CA MET A 93 14.53 -7.52 0.71
C MET A 93 15.04 -8.04 2.06
N SER A 94 14.16 -8.06 3.06
CA SER A 94 14.46 -8.56 4.40
C SER A 94 14.57 -10.07 4.45
N ASP A 95 15.29 -10.58 5.45
CA ASP A 95 15.42 -12.01 5.72
C ASP A 95 14.03 -12.68 5.78
N PRO A 96 13.78 -13.72 4.95
CA PRO A 96 12.56 -14.52 5.03
C PRO A 96 12.24 -15.04 6.44
N GLN A 97 13.25 -15.38 7.25
CA GLN A 97 13.01 -15.82 8.62
C GLN A 97 12.35 -14.72 9.45
N MET A 98 12.89 -13.50 9.39
CA MET A 98 12.32 -12.34 10.09
C MET A 98 10.88 -12.06 9.64
N ILE A 99 10.60 -12.15 8.34
CA ILE A 99 9.26 -11.93 7.80
C ILE A 99 8.30 -13.00 8.34
N GLN A 100 8.72 -14.27 8.37
CA GLN A 100 7.92 -15.36 8.90
C GLN A 100 7.61 -15.17 10.40
N GLU A 101 8.59 -14.72 11.19
CA GLU A 101 8.37 -14.41 12.61
C GLU A 101 7.32 -13.31 12.81
N ILE A 102 7.24 -12.33 11.89
CA ILE A 102 6.19 -11.30 11.90
C ILE A 102 4.84 -11.88 11.49
N ILE A 103 4.79 -12.70 10.44
CA ILE A 103 3.56 -13.40 9.99
C ILE A 103 2.97 -14.22 11.12
N ASP A 104 3.80 -14.97 11.84
CA ASP A 104 3.36 -15.84 12.93
C ASP A 104 2.91 -15.06 14.18
N ALA A 105 3.28 -13.77 14.28
CA ALA A 105 3.02 -12.95 15.46
C ALA A 105 1.69 -12.18 15.43
N VAL A 106 1.07 -12.00 14.25
CA VAL A 106 -0.14 -11.18 14.06
C VAL A 106 -1.19 -11.89 13.19
N THR A 107 -2.42 -11.43 13.25
CA THR A 107 -3.54 -11.93 12.44
C THR A 107 -3.92 -11.02 11.27
N ILE A 108 -3.50 -9.75 11.33
CA ILE A 108 -3.64 -8.79 10.23
C ILE A 108 -2.67 -9.08 9.07
N PRO A 109 -3.00 -8.69 7.83
CA PRO A 109 -2.14 -8.92 6.67
C PRO A 109 -0.70 -8.41 6.85
N VAL A 110 0.27 -9.19 6.37
CA VAL A 110 1.68 -8.84 6.37
C VAL A 110 2.16 -8.54 4.95
N MET A 111 2.68 -7.33 4.77
CA MET A 111 3.32 -6.87 3.56
C MET A 111 4.84 -6.95 3.69
N ALA A 112 5.56 -7.09 2.58
CA ALA A 112 7.02 -7.01 2.58
C ALA A 112 7.53 -6.22 1.37
N LYS A 113 8.73 -5.62 1.50
CA LYS A 113 9.35 -4.81 0.45
C LYS A 113 10.29 -5.64 -0.42
N CYS A 114 10.26 -5.40 -1.72
CA CYS A 114 11.30 -5.82 -2.66
C CYS A 114 11.87 -4.62 -3.42
N ARG A 115 13.08 -4.79 -3.96
CA ARG A 115 13.72 -3.75 -4.78
C ARG A 115 13.01 -3.60 -6.13
N ILE A 116 12.98 -2.37 -6.63
CA ILE A 116 12.48 -2.07 -7.99
C ILE A 116 13.17 -2.96 -9.02
N GLY A 117 12.36 -3.66 -9.82
CA GLY A 117 12.80 -4.56 -10.88
C GLY A 117 13.28 -5.94 -10.40
N HIS A 118 13.38 -6.19 -9.09
CA HIS A 118 13.94 -7.43 -8.56
C HIS A 118 12.89 -8.56 -8.47
N PHE A 119 12.43 -9.06 -9.60
CA PHE A 119 11.38 -10.09 -9.65
C PHE A 119 11.72 -11.37 -8.86
N ALA A 120 13.00 -11.71 -8.70
CA ALA A 120 13.42 -12.86 -7.89
C ALA A 120 13.21 -12.66 -6.39
N GLU A 121 13.29 -11.41 -5.89
CA GLU A 121 12.96 -11.11 -4.48
C GLU A 121 11.46 -11.26 -4.30
N ALA A 122 10.67 -10.73 -5.26
CA ALA A 122 9.22 -10.89 -5.22
C ALA A 122 8.76 -12.36 -5.30
N GLN A 123 9.49 -13.22 -6.03
CA GLN A 123 9.21 -14.66 -6.07
C GLN A 123 9.43 -15.32 -4.71
N ILE A 124 10.50 -14.94 -4.00
CA ILE A 124 10.78 -15.42 -2.64
C ILE A 124 9.69 -14.96 -1.68
N LEU A 125 9.33 -13.66 -1.70
CA LEU A 125 8.26 -13.11 -0.87
C LEU A 125 6.92 -13.81 -1.10
N GLN A 126 6.55 -14.07 -2.35
CA GLN A 126 5.34 -14.83 -2.66
C GLN A 126 5.42 -16.28 -2.15
N ALA A 127 6.59 -16.91 -2.19
CA ALA A 127 6.77 -18.29 -1.73
C ALA A 127 6.63 -18.44 -0.21
N ILE A 128 6.95 -17.39 0.56
CA ILE A 128 6.71 -17.33 2.02
C ILE A 128 5.33 -16.75 2.38
N ASN A 129 4.43 -16.63 1.40
CA ASN A 129 3.02 -16.26 1.59
C ASN A 129 2.79 -14.90 2.26
N VAL A 130 3.58 -13.87 1.91
CA VAL A 130 3.19 -12.50 2.25
C VAL A 130 1.87 -12.13 1.55
N ASP A 131 1.04 -11.32 2.20
CA ASP A 131 -0.26 -10.92 1.65
C ASP A 131 -0.13 -9.87 0.54
N TYR A 132 0.89 -9.00 0.63
CA TYR A 132 1.19 -7.97 -0.37
C TYR A 132 2.70 -7.80 -0.54
N ILE A 133 3.12 -7.44 -1.76
CA ILE A 133 4.50 -7.04 -2.05
C ILE A 133 4.54 -5.55 -2.38
N ASP A 134 5.39 -4.78 -1.72
CA ASP A 134 5.69 -3.39 -2.04
C ASP A 134 6.97 -3.30 -2.87
N GLU A 135 6.83 -3.04 -4.17
CA GLU A 135 7.97 -2.75 -5.04
C GLU A 135 8.44 -1.32 -4.75
N SER A 136 9.43 -1.22 -3.86
CA SER A 136 9.67 0.00 -3.09
C SER A 136 10.91 0.76 -3.55
N GLU A 137 10.71 2.06 -3.82
CA GLU A 137 11.75 3.04 -4.11
C GLU A 137 12.67 3.35 -2.93
N VAL A 138 12.26 2.98 -1.71
CA VAL A 138 13.05 3.15 -0.48
C VAL A 138 14.26 2.22 -0.49
N LEU A 139 14.09 1.02 -1.06
CA LEU A 139 15.19 0.08 -1.23
C LEU A 139 16.08 0.51 -2.42
N THR A 140 17.29 -0.04 -2.50
CA THR A 140 18.20 0.25 -3.62
C THR A 140 17.66 -0.42 -4.89
N PRO A 141 17.34 0.30 -5.99
CA PRO A 141 16.81 -0.33 -7.20
C PRO A 141 17.75 -1.42 -7.74
N ALA A 142 17.18 -2.53 -8.20
CA ALA A 142 17.92 -3.62 -8.81
C ALA A 142 17.99 -3.49 -10.33
N ASP A 143 16.94 -2.95 -10.94
CA ASP A 143 16.89 -2.59 -12.35
C ASP A 143 16.59 -1.07 -12.46
N GLN A 144 17.37 -0.37 -13.28
CA GLN A 144 17.25 1.07 -13.53
C GLN A 144 16.47 1.42 -14.81
N ALA A 145 15.93 0.42 -15.50
CA ALA A 145 15.12 0.57 -16.71
C ALA A 145 13.71 0.00 -16.53
N ASN A 146 13.56 -1.11 -15.79
CA ASN A 146 12.31 -1.85 -15.71
C ASN A 146 11.81 -2.05 -14.27
N HIS A 147 10.50 -1.92 -14.07
CA HIS A 147 9.81 -2.44 -12.90
C HIS A 147 9.40 -3.89 -13.14
N ILE A 148 9.02 -4.58 -12.06
CA ILE A 148 8.53 -5.96 -12.13
C ILE A 148 7.24 -6.01 -12.97
N ASN A 149 7.13 -7.01 -13.85
CA ASN A 149 5.84 -7.39 -14.45
C ASN A 149 5.00 -8.13 -13.41
N LYS A 150 4.11 -7.40 -12.73
CA LYS A 150 3.35 -7.85 -11.56
C LYS A 150 2.17 -8.77 -11.93
N HIS A 151 1.84 -8.86 -13.22
CA HIS A 151 0.84 -9.80 -13.73
C HIS A 151 1.28 -11.26 -13.60
N ASN A 152 2.60 -11.53 -13.55
CA ASN A 152 3.16 -12.87 -13.39
C ASN A 152 3.01 -13.45 -11.97
N PHE A 153 2.50 -12.65 -11.03
CA PHE A 153 2.37 -13.01 -9.63
C PHE A 153 0.91 -13.18 -9.25
N LYS A 154 0.62 -13.95 -8.20
CA LYS A 154 -0.72 -14.07 -7.59
C LYS A 154 -0.91 -13.06 -6.46
N VAL A 155 0.16 -12.78 -5.73
CA VAL A 155 0.17 -11.78 -4.66
C VAL A 155 -0.06 -10.37 -5.24
N PRO A 156 -0.91 -9.54 -4.62
CA PRO A 156 -1.10 -8.14 -5.01
C PRO A 156 0.16 -7.31 -4.75
N PHE A 157 0.39 -6.32 -5.62
CA PHE A 157 1.50 -5.38 -5.49
C PHE A 157 1.04 -3.99 -5.12
N VAL A 158 1.84 -3.35 -4.26
CA VAL A 158 1.83 -1.93 -3.93
C VAL A 158 2.99 -1.26 -4.64
N CYS A 159 2.77 -0.07 -5.23
CA CYS A 159 3.84 0.73 -5.82
C CYS A 159 3.73 2.20 -5.44
N GLY A 160 4.88 2.87 -5.34
CA GLY A 160 4.96 4.32 -5.13
C GLY A 160 4.76 5.14 -6.40
N CYS A 161 4.11 6.29 -6.31
CA CYS A 161 4.02 7.28 -7.38
C CYS A 161 4.20 8.73 -6.89
N ARG A 162 4.59 9.63 -7.80
CA ARG A 162 4.66 11.08 -7.55
C ARG A 162 3.63 11.91 -8.30
N ASN A 163 3.08 11.35 -9.37
CA ASN A 163 2.14 11.97 -10.30
C ASN A 163 1.27 10.88 -10.94
N LEU A 164 0.24 11.31 -11.69
CA LEU A 164 -0.71 10.43 -12.34
C LEU A 164 -0.03 9.53 -13.38
N GLY A 165 0.93 10.05 -14.14
CA GLY A 165 1.68 9.28 -15.13
C GLY A 165 2.37 8.04 -14.53
N GLU A 166 3.13 8.24 -13.44
CA GLU A 166 3.75 7.16 -12.68
C GLU A 166 2.70 6.17 -12.16
N ALA A 167 1.63 6.66 -11.53
CA ALA A 167 0.58 5.80 -10.99
C ALA A 167 -0.03 4.88 -12.06
N LEU A 168 -0.40 5.44 -13.22
CA LEU A 168 -1.03 4.67 -14.30
C LEU A 168 -0.05 3.68 -14.96
N ARG A 169 1.24 4.00 -15.06
CA ARG A 169 2.26 3.03 -15.50
C ARG A 169 2.37 1.85 -14.53
N ARG A 170 2.46 2.10 -13.22
CA ARG A 170 2.51 1.03 -12.21
C ARG A 170 1.27 0.15 -12.22
N ILE A 171 0.08 0.74 -12.37
CA ILE A 171 -1.18 0.00 -12.50
C ILE A 171 -1.16 -0.87 -13.77
N SER A 172 -0.69 -0.33 -14.90
CA SER A 172 -0.55 -1.09 -16.15
C SER A 172 0.40 -2.26 -16.05
N GLU A 173 1.45 -2.14 -15.24
CA GLU A 173 2.38 -3.23 -14.92
C GLU A 173 1.81 -4.26 -13.94
N GLY A 174 0.62 -4.01 -13.36
CA GLY A 174 -0.11 -4.93 -12.51
C GLY A 174 -0.16 -4.56 -11.02
N ALA A 175 0.17 -3.31 -10.64
CA ALA A 175 -0.03 -2.84 -9.28
C ALA A 175 -1.52 -2.82 -8.91
N ALA A 176 -1.87 -3.49 -7.81
CA ALA A 176 -3.24 -3.56 -7.29
C ALA A 176 -3.55 -2.42 -6.31
N MET A 177 -2.51 -1.69 -5.89
CA MET A 177 -2.55 -0.60 -4.93
C MET A 177 -1.44 0.41 -5.24
N ILE A 178 -1.73 1.69 -5.05
CA ILE A 178 -0.78 2.78 -5.19
C ILE A 178 -0.60 3.49 -3.85
N ARG A 179 0.59 4.02 -3.62
CA ARG A 179 0.86 4.97 -2.55
C ARG A 179 1.65 6.16 -3.06
N THR A 180 1.56 7.31 -2.41
CA THR A 180 2.53 8.39 -2.65
C THR A 180 3.94 7.91 -2.26
N LYS A 181 4.98 8.39 -2.94
CA LYS A 181 6.36 8.13 -2.47
C LYS A 181 6.66 8.92 -1.20
N GLY A 182 6.27 10.20 -1.20
CA GLY A 182 6.72 11.18 -0.20
C GLY A 182 8.25 11.22 -0.13
N GLU A 183 8.84 11.64 0.99
CA GLU A 183 10.27 11.44 1.25
C GLU A 183 10.40 10.55 2.49
N ALA A 184 10.52 9.25 2.26
CA ALA A 184 10.46 8.26 3.34
C ALA A 184 11.58 8.48 4.37
N GLY A 185 11.27 8.43 5.66
CA GLY A 185 12.27 8.54 6.74
C GLY A 185 12.67 9.97 7.13
N THR A 186 12.15 11.01 6.48
CA THR A 186 12.44 12.41 6.86
C THR A 186 11.55 12.92 7.99
N GLY A 187 10.37 12.33 8.22
CA GLY A 187 9.37 12.88 9.12
C GLY A 187 8.77 14.21 8.64
N ASP A 188 8.96 14.57 7.37
CA ASP A 188 8.40 15.76 6.74
C ASP A 188 7.36 15.36 5.68
N VAL A 189 6.10 15.71 5.93
CA VAL A 189 4.94 15.34 5.09
C VAL A 189 4.88 16.11 3.77
N VAL A 190 5.71 17.14 3.57
CA VAL A 190 5.61 18.07 2.43
C VAL A 190 5.63 17.37 1.06
N GLU A 191 6.49 16.37 0.87
CA GLU A 191 6.56 15.62 -0.38
C GLU A 191 5.33 14.73 -0.59
N ALA A 192 4.80 14.10 0.47
CA ALA A 192 3.57 13.32 0.35
C ALA A 192 2.38 14.21 -0.03
N VAL A 193 2.26 15.40 0.58
CA VAL A 193 1.27 16.41 0.21
C VAL A 193 1.44 16.84 -1.25
N ARG A 194 2.68 17.10 -1.69
CA ARG A 194 2.96 17.49 -3.08
C ARG A 194 2.51 16.42 -4.05
N HIS A 195 2.93 15.18 -3.85
CA HIS A 195 2.58 14.06 -4.72
C HIS A 195 1.06 13.83 -4.76
N GLN A 196 0.39 13.84 -3.61
CA GLN A 196 -1.06 13.67 -3.54
C GLN A 196 -1.79 14.80 -4.27
N ARG A 197 -1.38 16.06 -4.08
CA ARG A 197 -1.98 17.20 -4.80
C ARG A 197 -1.75 17.11 -6.30
N THR A 198 -0.57 16.73 -6.75
CA THR A 198 -0.26 16.54 -8.18
C THR A 198 -1.17 15.50 -8.80
N VAL A 199 -1.27 14.31 -8.19
CA VAL A 199 -2.16 13.23 -8.67
C VAL A 199 -3.61 13.72 -8.74
N GLN A 200 -4.13 14.36 -7.68
CA GLN A 200 -5.50 14.85 -7.66
C GLN A 200 -5.76 15.97 -8.68
N ALA A 201 -4.80 16.88 -8.89
CA ALA A 201 -4.91 17.94 -9.87
C ALA A 201 -4.95 17.39 -11.30
N GLU A 202 -4.09 16.43 -11.62
CA GLU A 202 -4.04 15.78 -12.94
C GLU A 202 -5.30 14.94 -13.20
N ILE A 203 -5.85 14.26 -12.18
CA ILE A 203 -7.15 13.55 -12.29
C ILE A 203 -8.28 14.54 -12.59
N LYS A 204 -8.33 15.69 -11.88
CA LYS A 204 -9.33 16.73 -12.13
C LYS A 204 -9.19 17.33 -13.54
N ARG A 205 -7.96 17.59 -13.99
CA ARG A 205 -7.66 18.05 -15.36
C ARG A 205 -8.17 17.04 -16.39
N ALA A 206 -7.83 15.75 -16.21
CA ALA A 206 -8.29 14.68 -17.10
C ALA A 206 -9.82 14.55 -17.11
N ALA A 207 -10.49 14.66 -15.96
CA ALA A 207 -11.94 14.55 -15.85
C ALA A 207 -12.72 15.69 -16.55
N SER A 208 -12.06 16.81 -16.86
CA SER A 208 -12.64 17.92 -17.62
C SER A 208 -12.33 17.90 -19.12
N MET A 209 -11.47 16.99 -19.57
CA MET A 209 -11.05 16.89 -20.97
C MET A 209 -12.04 16.07 -21.82
N SER A 210 -12.11 16.40 -23.10
CA SER A 210 -12.71 15.56 -24.14
C SER A 210 -11.85 14.32 -24.45
N ASP A 211 -12.44 13.32 -25.10
CA ASP A 211 -11.72 12.09 -25.50
C ASP A 211 -10.48 12.39 -26.38
N ASP A 212 -10.56 13.41 -27.26
CA ASP A 212 -9.45 13.81 -28.13
C ASP A 212 -8.29 14.47 -27.33
N GLU A 213 -8.63 15.33 -26.36
CA GLU A 213 -7.66 15.95 -25.47
C GLU A 213 -6.97 14.93 -24.55
N LEU A 214 -7.69 13.87 -24.14
CA LEU A 214 -7.14 12.79 -23.35
C LEU A 214 -6.04 12.02 -24.09
N TYR A 215 -6.10 11.89 -25.42
CA TYR A 215 -5.00 11.29 -26.20
C TYR A 215 -3.73 12.14 -26.15
N ALA A 216 -3.85 13.47 -26.23
CA ALA A 216 -2.71 14.36 -26.10
C ALA A 216 -2.14 14.32 -24.69
N PHE A 217 -3.00 14.35 -23.68
CA PHE A 217 -2.59 14.31 -22.28
C PHE A 217 -1.92 12.98 -21.92
N ALA A 218 -2.43 11.84 -22.40
CA ALA A 218 -1.80 10.53 -22.21
C ALA A 218 -0.34 10.49 -22.72
N LYS A 219 -0.06 11.15 -23.86
CA LYS A 219 1.29 11.28 -24.40
C LYS A 219 2.17 12.18 -23.51
N GLU A 220 1.62 13.32 -23.05
CA GLU A 220 2.31 14.28 -22.17
C GLU A 220 2.81 13.60 -20.89
N ILE A 221 1.97 12.82 -20.22
CA ILE A 221 2.30 12.19 -18.93
C ILE A 221 2.88 10.77 -19.07
N SER A 222 3.09 10.31 -20.31
CA SER A 222 3.52 8.93 -20.63
C SER A 222 2.67 7.86 -19.93
N ALA A 223 1.34 7.97 -20.03
CA ALA A 223 0.39 7.06 -19.41
C ALA A 223 -0.40 6.23 -20.44
N PRO A 224 -0.80 5.00 -20.11
CA PRO A 224 -1.71 4.22 -20.95
C PRO A 224 -3.07 4.90 -21.09
N PHE A 225 -3.45 5.23 -22.32
CA PHE A 225 -4.68 5.97 -22.61
C PHE A 225 -5.94 5.35 -21.99
N HIS A 226 -6.09 4.02 -22.06
CA HIS A 226 -7.27 3.34 -21.53
C HIS A 226 -7.41 3.52 -20.01
N LEU A 227 -6.30 3.49 -19.26
CA LEU A 227 -6.31 3.74 -17.82
C LEU A 227 -6.55 5.22 -17.49
N LEU A 228 -6.01 6.13 -18.29
CA LEU A 228 -6.28 7.56 -18.13
C LEU A 228 -7.75 7.88 -18.37
N LYS A 229 -8.35 7.33 -19.43
CA LYS A 229 -9.77 7.46 -19.74
C LYS A 229 -10.65 6.93 -18.61
N GLU A 230 -10.33 5.74 -18.10
CA GLU A 230 -11.06 5.17 -16.96
C GLU A 230 -10.90 6.02 -15.70
N THR A 231 -9.69 6.52 -15.42
CA THR A 231 -9.42 7.42 -14.30
C THR A 231 -10.21 8.73 -14.40
N ALA A 232 -10.28 9.32 -15.59
CA ALA A 232 -11.07 10.53 -15.86
C ALA A 232 -12.56 10.29 -15.61
N ARG A 233 -13.09 9.16 -16.09
CA ARG A 233 -14.49 8.75 -15.86
C ARG A 233 -14.80 8.52 -14.38
N LEU A 234 -13.90 7.84 -13.66
CA LEU A 234 -14.05 7.55 -12.23
C LEU A 234 -13.80 8.75 -11.33
N LYS A 235 -13.09 9.78 -11.83
CA LYS A 235 -12.57 10.93 -11.05
C LYS A 235 -11.69 10.50 -9.86
N ARG A 236 -11.06 9.34 -9.98
CA ARG A 236 -10.11 8.74 -9.04
C ARG A 236 -9.29 7.66 -9.75
N LEU A 237 -8.18 7.24 -9.15
CA LEU A 237 -7.46 6.06 -9.62
C LEU A 237 -8.37 4.80 -9.55
N PRO A 238 -8.21 3.84 -10.49
CA PRO A 238 -8.99 2.60 -10.52
C PRO A 238 -8.59 1.59 -9.41
N VAL A 239 -7.60 1.94 -8.59
CA VAL A 239 -7.12 1.17 -7.43
C VAL A 239 -7.11 2.05 -6.19
N VAL A 240 -6.87 1.47 -5.01
CA VAL A 240 -6.71 2.25 -3.77
C VAL A 240 -5.43 3.08 -3.81
N ASN A 241 -5.49 4.31 -3.27
CA ASN A 241 -4.38 5.24 -3.22
C ASN A 241 -4.10 5.71 -1.80
N PHE A 242 -3.01 5.22 -1.21
CA PHE A 242 -2.62 5.59 0.15
C PHE A 242 -1.60 6.74 0.16
N ALA A 243 -1.56 7.47 1.27
CA ALA A 243 -0.43 8.35 1.55
C ALA A 243 0.72 7.58 2.18
N ALA A 244 1.95 7.87 1.78
CA ALA A 244 3.17 7.39 2.43
C ALA A 244 4.30 8.43 2.31
N GLY A 245 5.26 8.29 3.24
CA GLY A 245 6.46 9.13 3.33
C GLY A 245 6.22 10.40 4.17
N GLY A 246 6.96 10.54 5.27
CA GLY A 246 6.97 11.78 6.06
C GLY A 246 5.85 11.96 7.10
N VAL A 247 4.89 11.04 7.19
CA VAL A 247 3.84 11.08 8.24
C VAL A 247 4.47 10.75 9.60
N ALA A 248 4.45 11.72 10.53
CA ALA A 248 5.03 11.59 11.86
C ALA A 248 4.03 11.82 13.01
N THR A 249 2.90 12.47 12.72
CA THR A 249 1.90 12.88 13.71
C THR A 249 0.48 12.48 13.29
N PRO A 250 -0.48 12.44 14.25
CA PRO A 250 -1.90 12.27 13.92
C PRO A 250 -2.44 13.35 12.99
N ALA A 251 -1.94 14.59 13.10
CA ALA A 251 -2.32 15.69 12.24
C ALA A 251 -1.88 15.47 10.78
N ASP A 252 -0.67 14.95 10.57
CA ASP A 252 -0.19 14.60 9.22
C ASP A 252 -1.07 13.52 8.58
N ALA A 253 -1.42 12.49 9.35
CA ALA A 253 -2.29 11.41 8.88
C ALA A 253 -3.68 11.94 8.50
N ALA A 254 -4.29 12.77 9.36
CA ALA A 254 -5.58 13.40 9.08
C ALA A 254 -5.53 14.33 7.86
N LEU A 255 -4.46 15.11 7.71
CA LEU A 255 -4.22 15.97 6.55
C LEU A 255 -4.26 15.14 5.26
N MET A 256 -3.54 14.01 5.22
CA MET A 256 -3.49 13.17 4.03
C MET A 256 -4.86 12.56 3.68
N MET A 257 -5.63 12.15 4.68
CA MET A 257 -7.01 11.68 4.47
C MET A 257 -7.91 12.80 3.92
N GLN A 258 -7.81 14.03 4.44
CA GLN A 258 -8.55 15.18 3.92
C GLN A 258 -8.14 15.57 2.48
N LEU A 259 -6.91 15.24 2.06
CA LEU A 259 -6.43 15.40 0.69
C LEU A 259 -6.88 14.27 -0.26
N GLY A 260 -7.74 13.36 0.21
CA GLY A 260 -8.37 12.33 -0.60
C GLY A 260 -7.55 11.05 -0.74
N SER A 261 -6.63 10.77 0.20
CA SER A 261 -6.03 9.45 0.32
C SER A 261 -7.05 8.45 0.88
N ASP A 262 -6.98 7.20 0.44
CA ASP A 262 -7.84 6.11 0.90
C ASP A 262 -7.32 5.47 2.22
N GLY A 263 -6.15 5.87 2.70
CA GLY A 263 -5.49 5.35 3.91
C GLY A 263 -4.05 5.87 4.01
N VAL A 264 -3.31 5.46 5.06
CA VAL A 264 -1.97 5.99 5.35
C VAL A 264 -0.97 4.88 5.69
N PHE A 265 0.24 4.96 5.14
CA PHE A 265 1.41 4.22 5.60
C PHE A 265 2.21 5.07 6.58
N VAL A 266 2.60 4.48 7.71
CA VAL A 266 3.50 5.10 8.69
C VAL A 266 4.59 4.12 9.07
N GLY A 267 5.84 4.57 9.05
CA GLY A 267 6.95 3.76 9.53
C GLY A 267 7.71 4.44 10.65
N SER A 268 8.76 5.17 10.29
CA SER A 268 9.65 5.85 11.26
C SER A 268 8.90 6.80 12.21
N GLY A 269 7.74 7.36 11.80
CA GLY A 269 6.91 8.22 12.63
C GLY A 269 6.42 7.59 13.93
N VAL A 270 6.24 6.26 13.98
CA VAL A 270 5.77 5.54 15.18
C VAL A 270 6.93 5.09 16.04
N PHE A 271 7.79 4.21 15.52
CA PHE A 271 8.78 3.48 16.31
C PHE A 271 10.10 4.22 16.55
N LYS A 272 10.31 5.39 15.92
CA LYS A 272 11.44 6.30 16.24
C LYS A 272 11.02 7.50 17.09
N GLY A 273 9.75 7.58 17.49
CA GLY A 273 9.24 8.58 18.43
C GLY A 273 9.11 8.04 19.86
N ALA A 274 8.80 8.91 20.81
CA ALA A 274 8.42 8.48 22.15
C ALA A 274 7.05 7.79 22.13
N ASN A 275 6.85 6.85 23.07
CA ASN A 275 5.59 6.14 23.31
C ASN A 275 4.95 5.51 22.05
N PRO A 276 5.64 4.55 21.39
CA PRO A 276 5.21 4.01 20.08
C PRO A 276 3.79 3.45 20.10
N ALA A 277 3.39 2.71 21.14
CA ALA A 277 2.04 2.14 21.24
C ALA A 277 0.94 3.23 21.30
N LEU A 278 1.16 4.27 22.11
CA LEU A 278 0.21 5.38 22.22
C LEU A 278 0.12 6.17 20.91
N ARG A 279 1.27 6.42 20.27
CA ARG A 279 1.35 7.12 19.00
C ARG A 279 0.71 6.33 17.85
N ALA A 280 0.97 5.03 17.77
CA ALA A 280 0.36 4.13 16.80
C ALA A 280 -1.18 4.22 16.88
N LYS A 281 -1.72 4.09 18.11
CA LYS A 281 -3.17 4.20 18.35
C LYS A 281 -3.71 5.58 17.99
N ALA A 282 -3.00 6.65 18.34
CA ALA A 282 -3.42 8.01 18.01
C ALA A 282 -3.49 8.25 16.49
N ILE A 283 -2.56 7.68 15.72
CA ILE A 283 -2.57 7.78 14.25
C ILE A 283 -3.74 6.99 13.65
N VAL A 284 -4.01 5.77 14.15
CA VAL A 284 -5.17 4.97 13.73
C VAL A 284 -6.48 5.73 13.99
N GLU A 285 -6.66 6.26 15.19
CA GLU A 285 -7.84 7.06 15.55
C GLU A 285 -7.95 8.34 14.70
N ALA A 286 -6.83 8.98 14.38
CA ALA A 286 -6.83 10.17 13.53
C ALA A 286 -7.21 9.85 12.08
N VAL A 287 -6.83 8.68 11.56
CA VAL A 287 -7.29 8.23 10.23
C VAL A 287 -8.78 7.87 10.26
N ALA A 288 -9.29 7.27 11.33
CA ALA A 288 -10.72 6.98 11.46
C ALA A 288 -11.58 8.24 11.63
N HIS A 289 -11.05 9.26 12.31
CA HIS A 289 -11.75 10.49 12.68
C HIS A 289 -11.15 11.75 12.04
N PHE A 290 -10.61 11.62 10.83
CA PHE A 290 -9.81 12.66 10.17
C PHE A 290 -10.54 14.00 9.93
N ASN A 291 -11.87 14.02 10.00
CA ASN A 291 -12.71 15.21 9.85
C ASN A 291 -13.30 15.73 11.18
N ASP A 292 -12.87 15.20 12.34
CA ASP A 292 -13.31 15.65 13.66
C ASP A 292 -12.16 16.36 14.40
N PRO A 293 -12.07 17.71 14.33
CA PRO A 293 -11.01 18.46 14.99
C PRO A 293 -10.92 18.25 16.50
N ALA A 294 -12.05 18.00 17.18
CA ALA A 294 -12.07 17.80 18.63
C ALA A 294 -11.43 16.45 18.99
N LYS A 295 -11.80 15.40 18.25
CA LYS A 295 -11.17 14.08 18.40
C LYS A 295 -9.69 14.12 18.03
N LEU A 296 -9.32 14.82 16.95
CA LEU A 296 -7.91 15.01 16.55
C LEU A 296 -7.08 15.70 17.64
N ALA A 297 -7.62 16.74 18.28
CA ALA A 297 -6.97 17.40 19.40
C ALA A 297 -6.80 16.46 20.61
N GLN A 298 -7.83 15.69 20.94
CA GLN A 298 -7.80 14.71 22.02
C GLN A 298 -6.71 13.66 21.79
N VAL A 299 -6.68 13.01 20.62
CA VAL A 299 -5.72 11.92 20.35
C VAL A 299 -4.30 12.41 20.16
N SER A 300 -4.11 13.69 19.84
CA SER A 300 -2.78 14.30 19.70
C SER A 300 -2.16 14.73 21.04
N THR A 301 -2.89 14.62 22.15
CA THR A 301 -2.44 15.09 23.46
C THR A 301 -1.49 14.10 24.13
N ASN A 302 -0.38 14.61 24.69
CA ASN A 302 0.58 13.86 25.52
C ASN A 302 1.21 12.63 24.83
N LEU A 303 1.49 12.71 23.52
CA LEU A 303 2.16 11.64 22.76
C LEU A 303 3.68 11.60 22.93
N GLY A 304 4.26 12.56 23.65
CA GLY A 304 5.71 12.75 23.74
C GLY A 304 6.33 13.26 22.44
N ALA A 305 7.67 13.33 22.41
CA ALA A 305 8.41 13.80 21.26
C ALA A 305 8.17 12.92 20.02
N ALA A 306 7.85 13.55 18.89
CA ALA A 306 7.83 12.87 17.60
C ALA A 306 9.25 12.51 17.15
N MET A 307 9.37 11.68 16.10
CA MET A 307 10.67 11.46 15.47
C MET A 307 11.30 12.81 15.07
N THR A 308 12.60 12.95 15.24
CA THR A 308 13.31 14.14 14.78
C THR A 308 13.32 14.15 13.25
N GLY A 309 12.71 15.17 12.67
CA GLY A 309 12.63 15.30 11.21
C GLY A 309 13.92 15.82 10.57
N ILE A 310 14.15 15.44 9.31
CA ILE A 310 15.14 16.04 8.43
C ILE A 310 14.37 16.85 7.39
N SER A 311 14.41 18.18 7.49
CA SER A 311 13.78 19.03 6.48
C SER A 311 14.49 18.88 5.14
N ASP A 312 13.73 18.90 4.04
CA ASP A 312 14.26 18.97 2.67
C ASP A 312 15.16 20.19 2.45
N ALA A 313 15.05 21.25 3.27
CA ALA A 313 15.93 22.43 3.20
C ALA A 313 17.38 22.15 3.64
N ASN A 314 17.66 21.00 4.28
CA ASN A 314 19.02 20.55 4.62
C ASN A 314 19.69 19.79 3.46
N VAL A 315 19.50 20.25 2.22
CA VAL A 315 20.14 19.75 0.99
C VAL A 315 21.68 19.74 1.08
N ASN A 316 22.26 20.48 2.03
CA ASN A 316 23.70 20.56 2.26
C ASN A 316 24.30 19.35 3.01
N ASN A 317 23.50 18.34 3.38
CA ASN A 317 24.05 17.09 3.88
C ASN A 317 24.55 16.22 2.69
N PRO A 318 25.87 15.99 2.54
CA PRO A 318 26.41 15.23 1.40
C PRO A 318 25.94 13.77 1.35
N ASN A 319 25.36 13.25 2.44
CA ASN A 319 24.77 11.91 2.50
C ASN A 319 23.26 11.90 2.22
N PHE A 320 22.63 13.05 1.97
CA PHE A 320 21.20 13.10 1.64
C PHE A 320 20.99 12.70 0.18
N PHE A 321 20.25 11.61 -0.04
CA PHE A 321 19.76 11.21 -1.35
C PHE A 321 18.23 11.15 -1.34
N SER A 322 17.61 11.65 -2.40
CA SER A 322 16.15 11.59 -2.52
C SER A 322 15.73 10.19 -2.97
N MET A 323 14.99 9.49 -2.10
CA MET A 323 14.42 8.18 -2.38
C MET A 323 13.22 8.32 -3.33
N SER A 324 12.47 9.43 -3.21
CA SER A 324 11.28 9.69 -4.03
C SER A 324 11.59 9.80 -5.52
N LYS A 325 12.82 10.18 -5.88
CA LYS A 325 13.26 10.30 -7.28
C LYS A 325 13.54 8.96 -7.98
N ARG A 326 13.58 7.84 -7.26
CA ARG A 326 13.77 6.50 -7.84
C ARG A 326 12.46 5.95 -8.42
N GLY A 327 12.55 5.04 -9.40
CA GLY A 327 11.38 4.32 -9.97
C GLY A 327 10.48 5.16 -10.89
N TRP A 328 11.00 5.53 -12.06
CA TRP A 328 10.37 6.39 -13.09
C TRP A 328 9.07 5.84 -13.71
#